data_AF-N0AWT2-F1
#
_entry.id   AF-N0AWT2-F1
#
_cell.length_a   1.000
_cell.length_b   1.000
_cell.length_c   1.000
_cell.angle_alpha   90.00
_cell.angle_beta   90.00
_cell.angle_gamma   90.00
#
_symmetry.space_group_name_H-M   'P 1'
#
loop_
_entity.id
_entity.type
_entity.pdbx_description
1 polymer ?
#
loop_
_entity_poly.entity_id
_entity_poly.type
_entity_poly.pdbx_seq_one_letter_code
_entity_poly.pdbx_strand_id
1 'polypeptide(L)'
;MKPLQNVNYDQTQTINSRVQLKYQLIDLYNEIVKKVNETNAQFTTIQKVPMSGQNISAYIALEKLRTKELDQALMLEGLSSFNDIHPHVLFSLKKMINNIHYPNTNETFDNMDPEEAKSIKERRSRSLFGVRSDGNSPTVMVTLDCSMLDNPAVFMDLLRSGMGVARINCAHDHPNVWNQMVEQVRFAEKMLIQEDPSYTFPCKIYMDLAGPKIRIGRFSPEYNTLKVMKGDTLRINVDPTFLGHPKTEFEPVAISITSPKALKNVTIGDRAYFDDGKVFGEVCTREENYIEIKIIDTQTEIVKLKEGKGVNLPDSLVYLNVPSLTEDDVRILPILCELADIIGLSFVHHPRDLIKLRDHLKVLTDKKIGVVAKIETKASVFHLTKIMMEGLNFASFGVMIARGDLAVEIGYTELTHVQESILRLCQASHIPVIWATGVLDRLAKKGIPTRTELTDAYMGLRADCIMLNKGPFISEAVKMIQNIAASVNTDLYNRFAKNKLAIIQYGY
;
A
#
# COMPACT_ATOMS: atom_id res chain seq x y z
N MET A 1 6.74 26.01 64.26
CA MET A 1 7.89 25.88 63.33
C MET A 1 8.82 24.79 63.83
N LYS A 2 8.83 23.63 63.17
CA LYS A 2 9.92 22.65 63.21
C LYS A 2 10.38 22.49 61.75
N PRO A 3 11.68 22.58 61.42
CA PRO A 3 12.12 22.47 60.05
C PRO A 3 12.09 21.00 59.62
N LEU A 4 11.53 20.76 58.42
CA LEU A 4 11.62 19.49 57.70
C LEU A 4 13.10 19.20 57.42
N GLN A 5 13.62 18.13 58.02
CA GLN A 5 14.91 17.56 57.65
C GLN A 5 14.77 16.82 56.31
N ASN A 6 15.59 17.25 55.35
CA ASN A 6 16.20 16.50 54.26
C ASN A 6 15.38 15.38 53.59
N VAL A 7 14.71 15.74 52.50
CA VAL A 7 14.47 14.83 51.37
C VAL A 7 15.62 15.01 50.39
N ASN A 8 16.73 14.29 50.61
CA ASN A 8 17.88 14.24 49.67
C ASN A 8 18.08 12.83 49.06
N TYR A 9 17.14 11.91 49.31
CA TYR A 9 17.21 10.53 48.83
C TYR A 9 16.63 10.35 47.41
N ASP A 10 15.72 11.23 46.98
CA ASP A 10 14.99 11.09 45.70
C ASP A 10 15.73 11.72 44.51
N GLN A 11 16.46 12.82 44.74
CA GLN A 11 17.17 13.52 43.67
C GLN A 11 18.38 12.72 43.15
N THR A 12 19.10 12.04 44.03
CA THR A 12 20.31 11.27 43.65
C THR A 12 19.97 10.01 42.85
N GLN A 13 18.88 9.32 43.19
CA GLN A 13 18.39 8.17 42.41
C GLN A 13 17.87 8.59 41.03
N THR A 14 17.12 9.69 40.96
CA THR A 14 16.60 10.26 39.70
C THR A 14 17.71 10.82 38.80
N ILE A 15 18.76 11.42 39.38
CA ILE A 15 19.94 11.88 38.63
C ILE A 15 20.69 10.67 38.04
N ASN A 16 20.86 9.59 38.81
CA ASN A 16 21.51 8.36 38.34
C ASN A 16 20.71 7.65 37.23
N SER A 17 19.37 7.61 37.33
CA SER A 17 18.52 7.01 36.29
C SER A 17 18.55 7.80 34.97
N ARG A 18 18.54 9.13 35.03
CA ARG A 18 18.66 9.99 33.84
C ARG A 18 20.00 9.87 33.14
N VAL A 19 21.09 9.80 33.90
CA VAL A 19 22.43 9.60 33.35
C VAL A 19 22.52 8.23 32.67
N GLN A 20 21.98 7.18 33.30
CA GLN A 20 21.93 5.85 32.71
C GLN A 20 21.11 5.83 31.40
N LEU A 21 19.93 6.46 31.40
CA LEU A 21 19.10 6.58 30.19
C LEU A 21 19.84 7.30 29.06
N LYS A 22 20.58 8.37 29.36
CA LYS A 22 21.39 9.09 28.38
C LYS A 22 22.43 8.18 27.72
N TYR A 23 23.17 7.39 28.50
CA TYR A 23 24.16 6.45 27.97
C TYR A 23 23.49 5.37 27.11
N GLN A 24 22.37 4.81 27.55
CA GLN A 24 21.61 3.85 26.76
C GLN A 24 21.16 4.43 25.41
N LEU A 25 20.74 5.69 25.37
CA LEU A 25 20.39 6.37 24.12
C LEU A 25 21.60 6.67 23.23
N ILE A 26 22.74 7.05 23.82
CA ILE A 26 24.00 7.24 23.07
C ILE A 26 24.44 5.93 22.43
N ASP A 27 24.41 4.82 23.17
CA ASP A 27 24.76 3.50 22.66
C ASP A 27 23.79 3.07 21.54
N LEU A 28 22.49 3.25 21.75
CA LEU A 28 21.47 3.01 20.72
C LEU A 28 21.73 3.85 19.46
N TYR A 29 21.99 5.15 19.62
CA TYR A 29 22.27 6.06 18.52
C TYR A 29 23.50 5.62 17.72
N ASN A 30 24.61 5.31 18.41
CA ASN A 30 25.86 4.89 17.79
C ASN A 30 25.69 3.56 17.03
N GLU A 31 24.98 2.60 17.61
CA GLU A 31 24.66 1.32 16.95
C GLU A 31 23.76 1.50 15.72
N ILE A 32 22.78 2.42 15.78
CA ILE A 32 21.95 2.75 14.62
C ILE A 32 22.80 3.38 13.52
N VAL A 33 23.65 4.37 13.84
CA VAL A 33 24.53 5.03 12.87
C VAL A 33 25.47 4.01 12.21
N LYS A 34 26.05 3.10 13.00
CA LYS A 34 26.87 2.00 12.48
C LYS A 34 26.10 1.14 11.47
N LYS A 35 24.88 0.69 11.80
CA LYS A 35 24.04 -0.10 10.91
C LYS A 35 23.60 0.65 9.65
N VAL A 36 23.34 1.95 9.75
CA VAL A 36 23.05 2.81 8.59
C VAL A 36 24.26 2.85 7.66
N ASN A 37 25.47 3.02 8.18
CA ASN A 37 26.70 3.05 7.38
C ASN A 37 26.97 1.69 6.71
N GLU A 38 26.79 0.58 7.42
CA GLU A 38 26.89 -0.78 6.86
C GLU A 38 25.87 -1.01 5.73
N THR A 39 24.63 -0.58 5.93
CA THR A 39 23.57 -0.70 4.93
C THR A 39 23.88 0.14 3.70
N ASN A 40 24.29 1.39 3.89
CA ASN A 40 24.68 2.30 2.79
C ASN A 40 25.85 1.74 1.97
N ALA A 41 26.82 1.09 2.62
CA ALA A 41 27.94 0.43 1.93
C ALA A 41 27.47 -0.72 1.00
N GLN A 42 26.39 -1.42 1.35
CA GLN A 42 25.83 -2.49 0.51
C GLN A 42 25.05 -1.97 -0.70
N PHE A 43 24.47 -0.78 -0.60
CA PHE A 43 23.69 -0.16 -1.67
C PHE A 43 24.54 0.73 -2.61
N THR A 44 25.83 0.92 -2.32
CA THR A 44 26.69 1.82 -3.10
C THR A 44 27.64 1.07 -4.01
N THR A 45 27.44 1.23 -5.32
CA THR A 45 28.53 1.13 -6.30
C THR A 45 28.83 2.48 -6.96
N ILE A 46 27.89 3.44 -7.06
CA ILE A 46 28.11 4.71 -7.81
C ILE A 46 27.41 5.98 -7.25
N GLN A 47 26.33 5.93 -6.45
CA GLN A 47 25.57 7.13 -5.99
C GLN A 47 25.33 7.19 -4.48
N LYS A 48 25.39 8.40 -3.89
CA LYS A 48 25.09 8.66 -2.47
C LYS A 48 23.62 8.34 -2.16
N VAL A 49 23.39 7.53 -1.12
CA VAL A 49 22.04 7.17 -0.66
C VAL A 49 21.28 8.44 -0.21
N PRO A 50 20.06 8.70 -0.73
CA PRO A 50 19.25 9.86 -0.32
C PRO A 50 18.97 9.88 1.19
N MET A 51 18.78 11.05 1.79
CA MET A 51 18.51 11.18 3.24
C MET A 51 17.32 10.32 3.70
N SER A 52 16.27 10.21 2.88
CA SER A 52 15.16 9.29 3.15
C SER A 52 15.57 7.81 3.21
N GLY A 53 16.54 7.40 2.39
CA GLY A 53 17.10 6.05 2.39
C GLY A 53 17.97 5.78 3.63
N GLN A 54 18.64 6.81 4.12
CA GLN A 54 19.35 6.74 5.41
C GLN A 54 18.36 6.65 6.56
N ASN A 55 17.26 7.43 6.53
CA ASN A 55 16.26 7.40 7.59
C ASN A 55 15.47 6.08 7.65
N ILE A 56 15.08 5.47 6.53
CA ILE A 56 14.45 4.13 6.56
C ILE A 56 15.42 3.09 7.12
N SER A 57 16.72 3.18 6.80
CA SER A 57 17.75 2.31 7.38
C SER A 57 17.88 2.52 8.89
N ALA A 58 17.83 3.77 9.34
CA ALA A 58 17.86 4.13 10.76
C ALA A 58 16.61 3.61 11.50
N TYR A 59 15.44 3.75 10.90
CA TYR A 59 14.17 3.22 11.42
C TYR A 59 14.21 1.70 11.57
N ILE A 60 14.68 0.97 10.56
CA ILE A 60 14.82 -0.49 10.64
C ILE A 60 15.81 -0.90 11.75
N ALA A 61 16.91 -0.16 11.89
CA ALA A 61 17.88 -0.41 12.95
C ALA A 61 17.27 -0.13 14.33
N LEU A 62 16.51 0.97 14.49
CA LEU A 62 15.78 1.30 15.71
C LEU A 62 14.78 0.19 16.08
N GLU A 63 13.96 -0.29 15.14
CA GLU A 63 12.98 -1.35 15.41
C GLU A 63 13.64 -2.65 15.90
N LYS A 64 14.87 -2.94 15.47
CA LYS A 64 15.63 -4.12 15.92
C LYS A 64 16.31 -3.94 17.27
N LEU A 65 16.64 -2.71 17.65
CA LEU A 65 17.49 -2.41 18.80
C LEU A 65 16.70 -1.83 19.99
N ARG A 66 15.53 -1.22 19.75
CA ARG A 66 14.70 -0.65 20.81
C ARG A 66 14.15 -1.72 21.74
N THR A 67 13.98 -1.35 23.01
CA THR A 67 13.34 -2.19 24.01
C THR A 67 12.15 -1.46 24.63
N LYS A 68 11.19 -2.21 25.19
CA LYS A 68 10.00 -1.62 25.83
C LYS A 68 10.39 -0.85 27.08
N GLU A 69 11.39 -1.33 27.80
CA GLU A 69 11.93 -0.72 29.01
C GLU A 69 12.55 0.65 28.71
N LEU A 70 13.28 0.75 27.58
CA LEU A 70 13.87 2.01 27.15
C LEU A 70 12.79 3.02 26.71
N ASP A 71 11.77 2.58 25.98
CA ASP A 71 10.65 3.45 25.57
C ASP A 71 9.84 3.94 26.78
N GLN A 72 9.63 3.08 27.80
CA GLN A 72 9.01 3.48 29.06
C GLN A 72 9.86 4.49 29.83
N ALA A 73 11.18 4.28 29.89
CA ALA A 73 12.09 5.22 30.54
C ALA A 73 12.07 6.60 29.88
N LEU A 74 11.97 6.67 28.54
CA LEU A 74 11.77 7.93 27.82
C LEU A 74 10.49 8.64 28.25
N MET A 75 9.36 7.93 28.29
CA MET A 75 8.07 8.50 28.67
C MET A 75 8.07 9.02 30.12
N LEU A 76 8.71 8.29 31.04
CA LEU A 76 8.86 8.72 32.43
C LEU A 76 9.65 10.02 32.57
N GLU A 77 10.55 10.29 31.63
CA GLU A 77 11.32 11.53 31.55
C GLU A 77 10.66 12.62 30.70
N GLY A 78 9.40 12.41 30.27
CA GLY A 78 8.64 13.38 29.47
C GLY A 78 9.13 13.51 28.02
N LEU A 79 9.88 12.53 27.53
CA LEU A 79 10.34 12.46 26.14
C LEU A 79 9.35 11.68 25.27
N SER A 80 9.36 11.95 23.96
CA SER A 80 8.52 11.25 22.99
C SER A 80 8.86 9.76 22.91
N SER A 81 7.85 8.94 22.64
CA SER A 81 8.04 7.52 22.36
C SER A 81 8.75 7.32 21.02
N PHE A 82 9.44 6.20 20.87
CA PHE A 82 10.01 5.78 19.58
C PHE A 82 8.95 5.62 18.47
N ASN A 83 7.67 5.46 18.82
CA ASN A 83 6.59 5.34 17.83
C ASN A 83 6.27 6.66 17.12
N ASP A 84 6.76 7.80 17.63
CA ASP A 84 6.45 9.12 17.08
C ASP A 84 7.59 9.69 16.21
N ILE A 85 8.74 9.02 16.16
CA ILE A 85 9.97 9.57 15.55
C ILE A 85 10.31 9.00 14.18
N HIS A 86 9.42 8.16 13.60
CA HIS A 86 9.68 7.42 12.36
C HIS A 86 10.26 8.28 11.21
N PRO A 87 9.77 9.51 10.94
CA PRO A 87 10.26 10.29 9.80
C PRO A 87 11.67 10.87 9.98
N HIS A 88 12.19 10.96 11.21
CA HIS A 88 13.42 11.69 11.51
C HIS A 88 14.17 11.06 12.71
N VAL A 89 14.45 9.76 12.60
CA VAL A 89 14.91 8.91 13.71
C VAL A 89 16.19 9.43 14.34
N LEU A 90 17.25 9.63 13.54
CA LEU A 90 18.55 10.06 14.04
C LEU A 90 18.51 11.46 14.64
N PHE A 91 17.71 12.36 14.06
CA PHE A 91 17.51 13.71 14.61
C PHE A 91 16.84 13.65 15.98
N SER A 92 15.74 12.90 16.11
CA SER A 92 15.00 12.77 17.37
C SER A 92 15.84 12.13 18.47
N LEU A 93 16.56 11.04 18.18
CA LEU A 93 17.43 10.40 19.16
C LEU A 93 18.51 11.36 19.65
N LYS A 94 19.17 12.09 18.73
CA LYS A 94 20.19 13.06 19.12
C LYS A 94 19.60 14.22 19.92
N LYS A 95 18.38 14.68 19.60
CA LYS A 95 17.65 15.67 20.41
C LYS A 95 17.28 15.16 21.79
N MET A 96 16.83 13.91 21.92
CA MET A 96 16.56 13.27 23.21
C MET A 96 17.83 13.21 24.08
N ILE A 97 18.95 12.76 23.51
CA ILE A 97 20.26 12.70 24.20
C ILE A 97 20.68 14.08 24.71
N ASN A 98 20.52 15.13 23.90
CA ASN A 98 20.92 16.48 24.26
C ASN A 98 20.00 17.11 25.32
N ASN A 99 18.73 16.74 25.35
CA ASN A 99 17.76 17.23 26.33
C ASN A 99 17.89 16.50 27.68
N ILE A 100 18.41 15.27 27.69
CA ILE A 100 18.72 14.55 28.92
C ILE A 100 20.04 15.10 29.47
N HIS A 101 19.95 15.80 30.61
CA HIS A 101 21.05 16.47 31.33
C HIS A 101 21.57 17.75 30.67
N TYR A 102 21.22 18.90 31.29
CA TYR A 102 21.60 20.29 30.99
C TYR A 102 21.66 20.68 29.51
N PRO A 103 20.76 21.57 29.01
CA PRO A 103 20.78 22.01 27.63
C PRO A 103 22.06 22.80 27.37
N ASN A 104 23.05 22.16 26.79
CA ASN A 104 24.25 22.84 26.36
C ASN A 104 24.79 22.16 25.11
N THR A 105 24.42 22.75 23.97
CA THR A 105 25.29 23.07 22.83
C THR A 105 24.39 23.50 21.68
N ASN A 106 24.68 24.66 21.08
CA ASN A 106 24.20 25.03 19.75
C ASN A 106 24.90 24.12 18.70
N GLU A 107 24.71 22.81 18.81
CA GLU A 107 25.18 21.86 17.81
C GLU A 107 24.25 21.92 16.61
N THR A 108 24.83 22.14 15.43
CA THR A 108 24.15 21.91 14.15
C THR A 108 24.01 20.40 13.94
N PHE A 109 22.83 19.97 13.47
CA PHE A 109 22.52 18.57 13.21
C PHE A 109 22.50 18.34 11.71
N ASP A 110 23.36 17.45 11.20
CA ASP A 110 23.37 17.06 9.78
C ASP A 110 22.28 16.01 9.43
N ASN A 111 21.35 15.72 10.36
CA ASN A 111 20.28 14.75 10.19
C ASN A 111 18.96 15.45 9.84
N MET A 112 18.12 14.76 9.06
CA MET A 112 16.80 15.23 8.67
C MET A 112 15.95 15.60 9.88
N ASP A 113 15.51 16.85 9.96
CA ASP A 113 14.63 17.34 11.01
C ASP A 113 13.12 17.13 10.67
N PRO A 114 12.19 17.37 11.61
CA PRO A 114 10.76 17.17 11.37
C PRO A 114 10.14 18.03 10.28
N GLU A 115 10.57 19.27 10.11
CA GLU A 115 10.05 20.17 9.07
C GLU A 115 10.56 19.76 7.69
N GLU A 116 11.84 19.37 7.61
CA GLU A 116 12.41 18.81 6.38
C GLU A 116 11.73 17.50 5.99
N ALA A 117 11.52 16.58 6.94
CA ALA A 117 10.81 15.32 6.73
C ALA A 117 9.40 15.56 6.18
N LYS A 118 8.64 16.46 6.80
CA LYS A 118 7.29 16.86 6.37
C LYS A 118 7.31 17.46 4.95
N SER A 119 8.23 18.39 4.70
CA SER A 119 8.40 19.04 3.38
C SER A 119 8.73 18.04 2.28
N ILE A 120 9.63 17.07 2.52
CA ILE A 120 9.96 16.01 1.56
C ILE A 120 8.73 15.16 1.24
N LYS A 121 7.98 14.73 2.27
CA LYS A 121 6.77 13.93 2.09
C LYS A 121 5.71 14.69 1.28
N GLU A 122 5.41 15.93 1.65
CA GLU A 122 4.43 16.77 0.93
C GLU A 122 4.82 17.00 -0.52
N ARG A 123 6.10 17.32 -0.78
CA ARG A 123 6.60 17.54 -2.14
C ARG A 123 6.47 16.28 -3.00
N ARG A 124 6.79 15.10 -2.46
CA ARG A 124 6.63 13.82 -3.18
C ARG A 124 5.17 13.49 -3.43
N SER A 125 4.31 13.69 -2.43
CA SER A 125 2.87 13.46 -2.57
C SER A 125 2.28 14.38 -3.65
N ARG A 126 2.60 15.69 -3.64
CA ARG A 126 2.19 16.64 -4.69
C ARG A 126 2.75 16.28 -6.06
N SER A 127 4.00 15.83 -6.12
CA SER A 127 4.62 15.41 -7.39
C SER A 127 3.95 14.17 -7.98
N LEU A 128 3.50 13.23 -7.14
CA LEU A 128 2.89 11.98 -7.59
C LEU A 128 1.40 12.15 -7.87
N PHE A 129 0.65 12.75 -6.94
CA PHE A 129 -0.82 12.80 -6.97
C PHE A 129 -1.41 14.17 -7.36
N GLY A 130 -0.59 15.20 -7.55
CA GLY A 130 -1.05 16.56 -7.82
C GLY A 130 -1.32 17.39 -6.55
N VAL A 131 -1.72 18.64 -6.75
CA VAL A 131 -2.04 19.58 -5.67
C VAL A 131 -3.51 19.44 -5.29
N ARG A 132 -3.84 19.72 -4.02
CA ARG A 132 -5.20 19.70 -3.50
C ARG A 132 -5.65 21.09 -3.05
N SER A 133 -6.97 21.29 -3.02
CA SER A 133 -7.60 22.52 -2.53
C SER A 133 -7.44 22.74 -1.02
N ASP A 134 -7.43 21.67 -0.23
CA ASP A 134 -7.37 21.73 1.24
C ASP A 134 -5.97 21.46 1.83
N GLY A 135 -4.99 21.10 0.99
CA GLY A 135 -3.58 20.88 1.34
C GLY A 135 -3.27 19.67 2.23
N ASN A 136 -4.20 19.21 3.07
CA ASN A 136 -3.93 18.26 4.16
C ASN A 136 -4.64 16.90 4.04
N SER A 137 -5.67 16.77 3.21
CA SER A 137 -6.45 15.53 3.11
C SER A 137 -5.84 14.56 2.08
N PRO A 138 -6.11 13.24 2.17
CA PRO A 138 -5.59 12.25 1.23
C PRO A 138 -6.24 12.35 -0.15
N THR A 139 -5.44 12.38 -1.23
CA THR A 139 -5.94 12.38 -2.63
C THR A 139 -6.88 11.21 -2.88
N VAL A 140 -8.05 11.46 -3.49
CA VAL A 140 -8.97 10.38 -3.85
C VAL A 140 -8.65 9.91 -5.27
N MET A 141 -8.24 8.65 -5.37
CA MET A 141 -8.07 7.94 -6.62
C MET A 141 -9.35 7.14 -6.91
N VAL A 142 -9.87 7.22 -8.13
CA VAL A 142 -11.07 6.46 -8.53
C VAL A 142 -10.76 5.59 -9.73
N THR A 143 -11.20 4.33 -9.70
CA THR A 143 -11.10 3.45 -10.85
C THR A 143 -12.20 3.76 -11.87
N LEU A 144 -11.80 4.13 -13.07
CA LEU A 144 -12.72 4.34 -14.19
C LEU A 144 -13.18 3.00 -14.78
N ASP A 145 -14.39 3.00 -15.35
CA ASP A 145 -14.98 1.87 -16.04
C ASP A 145 -15.42 2.27 -17.44
N CYS A 146 -15.31 1.37 -18.41
CA CYS A 146 -15.71 1.64 -19.79
C CYS A 146 -17.20 2.01 -19.90
N SER A 147 -18.07 1.50 -19.03
CA SER A 147 -19.48 1.87 -18.99
C SER A 147 -19.71 3.35 -18.62
N MET A 148 -18.71 4.06 -18.08
CA MET A 148 -18.81 5.49 -17.81
C MET A 148 -18.79 6.31 -19.10
N LEU A 149 -18.25 5.76 -20.20
CA LEU A 149 -18.23 6.45 -21.50
C LEU A 149 -19.63 6.68 -22.07
N ASP A 150 -20.60 5.83 -21.69
CA ASP A 150 -22.01 5.99 -22.07
C ASP A 150 -22.69 7.17 -21.34
N ASN A 151 -22.08 7.69 -20.26
CA ASN A 151 -22.56 8.85 -19.51
C ASN A 151 -21.42 9.82 -19.16
N PRO A 152 -20.99 10.67 -20.11
CA PRO A 152 -19.88 11.61 -19.91
C PRO A 152 -20.03 12.58 -18.72
N ALA A 153 -21.26 12.84 -18.26
CA ALA A 153 -21.51 13.72 -17.11
C ALA A 153 -20.84 13.19 -15.82
N VAL A 154 -20.68 11.87 -15.68
CA VAL A 154 -20.03 11.23 -14.52
C VAL A 154 -18.60 11.73 -14.31
N PHE A 155 -17.86 12.03 -15.38
CA PHE A 155 -16.48 12.51 -15.27
C PHE A 155 -16.42 13.89 -14.60
N MET A 156 -17.33 14.81 -14.97
CA MET A 156 -17.44 16.11 -14.29
C MET A 156 -17.86 15.95 -12.84
N ASP A 157 -18.81 15.07 -12.55
CA ASP A 157 -19.29 14.83 -11.18
C ASP A 157 -18.18 14.26 -10.28
N LEU A 158 -17.36 13.34 -10.80
CA LEU A 158 -16.21 12.79 -10.09
C LEU A 158 -15.18 13.88 -9.75
N LEU A 159 -14.82 14.72 -10.73
CA LEU A 159 -13.88 15.80 -10.54
C LEU A 159 -14.41 16.84 -9.53
N ARG A 160 -15.67 17.28 -9.67
CA ARG A 160 -16.33 18.18 -8.71
C ARG A 160 -16.40 17.60 -7.30
N SER A 161 -16.60 16.28 -7.19
CA SER A 161 -16.65 15.59 -5.90
C SER A 161 -15.28 15.53 -5.21
N GLY A 162 -14.19 15.78 -5.94
CA GLY A 162 -12.83 15.81 -5.41
C GLY A 162 -11.95 14.62 -5.83
N MET A 163 -12.26 13.96 -6.95
CA MET A 163 -11.34 12.99 -7.57
C MET A 163 -10.07 13.70 -8.03
N GLY A 164 -8.92 13.28 -7.51
CA GLY A 164 -7.61 13.82 -7.91
C GLY A 164 -6.78 12.89 -8.79
N VAL A 165 -7.10 11.59 -8.82
CA VAL A 165 -6.44 10.63 -9.69
C VAL A 165 -7.47 9.71 -10.35
N ALA A 166 -7.45 9.63 -11.68
CA ALA A 166 -8.22 8.68 -12.46
C ALA A 166 -7.38 7.44 -12.72
N ARG A 167 -7.77 6.30 -12.14
CA ARG A 167 -7.12 4.99 -12.34
C ARG A 167 -7.81 4.24 -13.49
N ILE A 168 -7.02 3.79 -14.46
CA ILE A 168 -7.43 2.88 -15.53
C ILE A 168 -6.72 1.55 -15.31
N ASN A 169 -7.48 0.45 -15.24
CA ASN A 169 -6.94 -0.89 -15.02
C ASN A 169 -6.68 -1.59 -16.36
N CYS A 170 -5.40 -1.75 -16.73
CA CYS A 170 -5.01 -2.30 -18.02
C CYS A 170 -5.16 -3.83 -18.11
N ALA A 171 -5.57 -4.50 -17.03
CA ALA A 171 -6.00 -5.91 -17.08
C ALA A 171 -7.35 -6.11 -17.78
N HIS A 172 -8.05 -5.01 -18.10
CA HIS A 172 -9.35 -4.99 -18.77
C HIS A 172 -9.34 -3.98 -19.91
N ASP A 173 -10.30 -4.15 -20.83
CA ASP A 173 -10.47 -3.30 -22.00
C ASP A 173 -9.22 -3.29 -22.90
N HIS A 174 -9.09 -2.27 -23.75
CA HIS A 174 -8.04 -2.18 -24.76
C HIS A 174 -7.65 -0.71 -25.01
N PRO A 175 -6.51 -0.43 -25.65
CA PRO A 175 -5.94 0.92 -25.76
C PRO A 175 -6.90 2.03 -26.20
N ASN A 176 -7.79 1.75 -27.15
CA ASN A 176 -8.77 2.73 -27.63
C ASN A 176 -9.72 3.20 -26.52
N VAL A 177 -10.20 2.27 -25.68
CA VAL A 177 -11.10 2.57 -24.57
C VAL A 177 -10.35 3.35 -23.48
N TRP A 178 -9.10 3.00 -23.22
CA TRP A 178 -8.26 3.74 -22.27
C TRP A 178 -8.05 5.18 -22.72
N ASN A 179 -7.74 5.41 -24.01
CA ASN A 179 -7.60 6.75 -24.56
C ASN A 179 -8.90 7.55 -24.46
N GLN A 180 -10.05 6.94 -24.78
CA GLN A 180 -11.36 7.58 -24.63
C GLN A 180 -11.64 8.01 -23.19
N MET A 181 -11.32 7.17 -22.20
CA MET A 181 -11.46 7.53 -20.79
C MET A 181 -10.57 8.72 -20.41
N VAL A 182 -9.33 8.77 -20.90
CA VAL A 182 -8.42 9.90 -20.68
C VAL A 182 -8.97 11.17 -21.34
N GLU A 183 -9.44 11.09 -22.58
CA GLU A 183 -10.03 12.22 -23.29
C GLU A 183 -11.25 12.79 -22.56
N GLN A 184 -12.11 11.94 -22.00
CA GLN A 184 -13.26 12.37 -21.20
C GLN A 184 -12.84 13.07 -19.91
N VAL A 185 -11.81 12.57 -19.21
CA VAL A 185 -11.24 13.26 -18.03
C VAL A 185 -10.72 14.64 -18.43
N ARG A 186 -9.93 14.74 -19.51
CA ARG A 186 -9.38 16.02 -20.00
C ARG A 186 -10.47 16.99 -20.48
N PHE A 187 -11.53 16.46 -21.08
CA PHE A 187 -12.68 17.26 -21.50
C PHE A 187 -13.42 17.82 -20.27
N ALA A 188 -13.72 16.97 -19.28
CA ALA A 188 -14.36 17.38 -18.05
C ALA A 188 -13.56 18.44 -17.28
N GLU A 189 -12.23 18.30 -17.21
CA GLU A 189 -11.34 19.33 -16.64
C GLU A 189 -11.48 20.68 -17.35
N LYS A 190 -11.48 20.69 -18.69
CA LYS A 190 -11.64 21.93 -19.48
C LYS A 190 -12.99 22.60 -19.21
N MET A 191 -14.07 21.82 -19.12
CA MET A 191 -15.41 22.36 -18.82
C MET A 191 -15.44 22.98 -17.41
N LEU A 192 -14.85 22.33 -16.42
CA LEU A 192 -14.81 22.87 -15.05
C LEU A 192 -13.99 24.15 -14.95
N ILE A 193 -12.88 24.27 -15.66
CA ILE A 193 -12.09 25.51 -15.74
C ILE A 193 -12.90 26.64 -16.40
N GLN A 194 -13.71 26.32 -17.40
CA GLN A 194 -14.58 27.31 -18.05
C GLN A 194 -15.71 27.79 -17.12
N GLU A 195 -16.29 26.90 -16.33
CA GLU A 195 -17.32 27.24 -15.35
C GLU A 195 -16.77 27.99 -14.13
N ASP A 196 -15.60 27.58 -13.63
CA ASP A 196 -14.91 28.16 -12.49
C ASP A 196 -13.41 28.30 -12.80
N PRO A 197 -12.96 29.51 -13.20
CA PRO A 197 -11.54 29.78 -13.46
C PRO A 197 -10.62 29.56 -12.25
N SER A 198 -11.16 29.44 -11.03
CA SER A 198 -10.38 29.11 -9.84
C SER A 198 -10.08 27.61 -9.70
N TYR A 199 -10.73 26.76 -10.51
CA TYR A 199 -10.42 25.35 -10.62
C TYR A 199 -9.01 25.16 -11.21
N THR A 200 -8.07 24.75 -10.37
CA THR A 200 -6.64 24.67 -10.71
C THR A 200 -6.02 23.30 -10.42
N PHE A 201 -6.85 22.28 -10.16
CA PHE A 201 -6.41 20.96 -9.71
C PHE A 201 -6.52 19.92 -10.83
N PRO A 202 -5.48 19.73 -11.67
CA PRO A 202 -5.52 18.72 -12.71
C PRO A 202 -5.52 17.31 -12.11
N CYS A 203 -6.41 16.48 -12.60
CA CYS A 203 -6.50 15.07 -12.30
C CYS A 203 -5.33 14.31 -12.93
N LYS A 204 -4.64 13.50 -12.13
CA LYS A 204 -3.59 12.62 -12.64
C LYS A 204 -4.19 11.36 -13.27
N ILE A 205 -3.59 10.90 -14.37
CA ILE A 205 -3.94 9.61 -14.99
C ILE A 205 -3.00 8.53 -14.45
N TYR A 206 -3.57 7.56 -13.76
CA TYR A 206 -2.89 6.36 -13.27
C TYR A 206 -3.21 5.18 -14.18
N MET A 207 -2.22 4.65 -14.89
CA MET A 207 -2.35 3.44 -15.69
C MET A 207 -1.84 2.24 -14.87
N ASP A 208 -2.73 1.36 -14.46
CA ASP A 208 -2.40 0.17 -13.65
C ASP A 208 -2.05 -1.01 -14.58
N LEU A 209 -0.79 -1.43 -14.60
CA LEU A 209 -0.35 -2.59 -15.37
C LEU A 209 -1.03 -3.86 -14.83
N ALA A 210 -1.34 -4.79 -15.72
CA ALA A 210 -2.04 -6.01 -15.34
C ALA A 210 -1.15 -6.90 -14.46
N GLY A 211 0.13 -6.98 -14.82
CA GLY A 211 1.09 -7.84 -14.17
C GLY A 211 0.72 -9.33 -14.27
N PRO A 212 1.43 -10.20 -13.52
CA PRO A 212 1.36 -11.64 -13.67
C PRO A 212 0.19 -12.31 -12.93
N LYS A 213 -1.01 -11.70 -12.90
CA LYS A 213 -2.13 -12.30 -12.17
C LYS A 213 -2.48 -13.67 -12.76
N ILE A 214 -2.30 -14.72 -11.97
CA ILE A 214 -2.63 -16.09 -12.37
C ILE A 214 -4.15 -16.24 -12.35
N ARG A 215 -4.70 -16.81 -13.41
CA ARG A 215 -6.13 -17.01 -13.56
C ARG A 215 -6.45 -18.43 -14.00
N ILE A 216 -7.63 -18.90 -13.63
CA ILE A 216 -8.23 -20.13 -14.14
C ILE A 216 -8.37 -20.01 -15.66
N GLY A 217 -7.92 -21.04 -16.37
CA GLY A 217 -7.98 -21.15 -17.82
C GLY A 217 -9.40 -21.38 -18.35
N ARG A 218 -9.47 -21.79 -19.62
CA ARG A 218 -10.74 -22.03 -20.31
C ARG A 218 -11.35 -23.36 -19.89
N PHE A 219 -12.66 -23.44 -19.96
CA PHE A 219 -13.43 -24.67 -19.75
C PHE A 219 -13.87 -25.25 -21.09
N SER A 220 -14.26 -26.52 -21.10
CA SER A 220 -14.91 -27.10 -22.28
C SER A 220 -16.18 -26.30 -22.61
N PRO A 221 -16.52 -26.07 -23.89
CA PRO A 221 -17.62 -25.19 -24.30
C PRO A 221 -18.99 -25.55 -23.70
N GLU A 222 -19.17 -26.81 -23.29
CA GLU A 222 -20.33 -27.34 -22.57
C GLU A 222 -20.58 -26.64 -21.20
N TYR A 223 -19.53 -26.05 -20.61
CA TYR A 223 -19.53 -25.64 -19.20
C TYR A 223 -19.17 -24.18 -19.01
N ASN A 224 -20.09 -23.44 -18.38
CA ASN A 224 -19.85 -22.06 -17.96
C ASN A 224 -19.24 -21.96 -16.54
N THR A 225 -19.39 -23.01 -15.73
CA THR A 225 -18.91 -23.05 -14.35
C THR A 225 -18.57 -24.46 -13.92
N LEU A 226 -17.57 -24.62 -13.06
CA LEU A 226 -17.22 -25.90 -12.43
C LEU A 226 -17.55 -25.84 -10.93
N LYS A 227 -18.27 -26.84 -10.42
CA LYS A 227 -18.66 -26.89 -9.00
C LYS A 227 -17.56 -27.58 -8.19
N VAL A 228 -17.20 -26.99 -7.05
CA VAL A 228 -16.27 -27.56 -6.07
C VAL A 228 -16.86 -27.44 -4.67
N MET A 229 -16.59 -28.45 -3.84
CA MET A 229 -17.02 -28.52 -2.45
C MET A 229 -15.84 -28.89 -1.54
N LYS A 230 -15.99 -28.63 -0.25
CA LYS A 230 -15.05 -29.13 0.76
C LYS A 230 -14.89 -30.66 0.65
N GLY A 231 -13.65 -31.11 0.66
CA GLY A 231 -13.30 -32.53 0.52
C GLY A 231 -13.16 -33.01 -0.92
N ASP A 232 -13.52 -32.23 -1.93
CA ASP A 232 -13.20 -32.56 -3.32
C ASP A 232 -11.70 -32.50 -3.58
N THR A 233 -11.30 -33.12 -4.69
CA THR A 233 -9.97 -32.94 -5.29
C THR A 233 -10.14 -32.09 -6.55
N LEU A 234 -9.31 -31.06 -6.69
CA LEU A 234 -9.23 -30.20 -7.87
C LEU A 234 -7.87 -30.42 -8.52
N ARG A 235 -7.87 -30.79 -9.80
CA ARG A 235 -6.66 -30.97 -10.60
C ARG A 235 -6.36 -29.71 -11.39
N ILE A 236 -5.12 -29.23 -11.31
CA ILE A 236 -4.58 -28.20 -12.21
C ILE A 236 -3.65 -28.89 -13.21
N ASN A 237 -4.03 -28.85 -14.48
CA ASN A 237 -3.19 -29.29 -15.58
C ASN A 237 -2.10 -28.25 -15.88
N VAL A 238 -0.88 -28.71 -16.12
CA VAL A 238 0.26 -27.85 -16.46
C VAL A 238 0.13 -27.30 -17.89
N ASP A 239 -0.56 -28.01 -18.78
CA ASP A 239 -0.86 -27.51 -20.12
C ASP A 239 -1.89 -26.36 -20.04
N PRO A 240 -1.52 -25.11 -20.45
CA PRO A 240 -2.43 -23.98 -20.41
C PRO A 240 -3.56 -24.07 -21.44
N THR A 241 -3.44 -24.98 -22.43
CA THR A 241 -4.47 -25.21 -23.46
C THR A 241 -5.52 -26.24 -23.04
N PHE A 242 -5.29 -26.94 -21.92
CA PHE A 242 -6.24 -27.89 -21.37
C PHE A 242 -7.56 -27.20 -21.01
N LEU A 243 -8.66 -27.76 -21.49
CA LEU A 243 -10.01 -27.26 -21.23
C LEU A 243 -10.56 -27.91 -19.97
N GLY A 244 -10.89 -27.09 -18.98
CA GLY A 244 -11.42 -27.54 -17.70
C GLY A 244 -12.78 -28.23 -17.81
N HIS A 245 -12.99 -29.24 -16.98
CA HIS A 245 -14.21 -30.07 -16.97
C HIS A 245 -14.64 -30.40 -15.53
N PRO A 246 -15.93 -30.74 -15.30
CA PRO A 246 -16.41 -31.12 -13.99
C PRO A 246 -15.88 -32.50 -13.60
N LYS A 247 -16.07 -32.83 -12.32
CA LYS A 247 -15.83 -34.17 -11.78
C LYS A 247 -16.62 -35.22 -12.56
N THR A 248 -15.96 -36.31 -12.93
CA THR A 248 -16.56 -37.49 -13.55
C THR A 248 -16.44 -38.69 -12.59
N GLU A 249 -16.86 -39.88 -13.03
CA GLU A 249 -16.66 -41.11 -12.27
C GLU A 249 -15.18 -41.46 -12.10
N PHE A 250 -14.33 -41.07 -13.07
CA PHE A 250 -12.92 -41.46 -13.14
C PHE A 250 -11.96 -40.32 -12.83
N GLU A 251 -12.40 -39.07 -12.92
CA GLU A 251 -11.53 -37.90 -12.80
C GLU A 251 -12.10 -36.83 -11.86
N PRO A 252 -11.23 -36.13 -11.11
CA PRO A 252 -11.62 -34.97 -10.33
C PRO A 252 -12.09 -33.82 -11.23
N VAL A 253 -12.59 -32.74 -10.61
CA VAL A 253 -12.70 -31.46 -11.33
C VAL A 253 -11.31 -31.08 -11.82
N ALA A 254 -11.17 -30.72 -13.09
CA ALA A 254 -9.88 -30.34 -13.65
C ALA A 254 -9.95 -28.97 -14.33
N ILE A 255 -8.87 -28.21 -14.20
CA ILE A 255 -8.70 -26.88 -14.79
C ILE A 255 -7.28 -26.71 -15.31
N SER A 256 -7.05 -25.70 -16.15
CA SER A 256 -5.72 -25.15 -16.43
C SER A 256 -5.57 -23.76 -15.79
N ILE A 257 -4.37 -23.17 -15.88
CA ILE A 257 -4.13 -21.78 -15.48
C ILE A 257 -3.38 -21.01 -16.57
N THR A 258 -3.52 -19.68 -16.57
CA THR A 258 -2.90 -18.79 -17.57
C THR A 258 -1.37 -18.75 -17.53
N SER A 259 -0.76 -19.05 -16.38
CA SER A 259 0.71 -19.03 -16.22
C SER A 259 1.22 -20.34 -15.59
N PRO A 260 1.44 -21.39 -16.40
CA PRO A 260 1.99 -22.65 -15.92
C PRO A 260 3.35 -22.53 -15.25
N LYS A 261 4.13 -21.48 -15.60
CA LYS A 261 5.41 -21.16 -14.96
C LYS A 261 5.27 -20.98 -13.44
N ALA A 262 4.10 -20.56 -12.95
CA ALA A 262 3.81 -20.45 -11.53
C ALA A 262 3.82 -21.81 -10.80
N LEU A 263 3.57 -22.91 -11.52
CA LEU A 263 3.50 -24.25 -10.94
C LEU A 263 4.89 -24.91 -10.75
N LYS A 264 5.96 -24.30 -11.27
CA LYS A 264 7.31 -24.90 -11.26
C LYS A 264 7.81 -25.26 -9.87
N ASN A 265 7.57 -24.38 -8.90
CA ASN A 265 8.08 -24.50 -7.54
C ASN A 265 7.02 -24.95 -6.53
N VAL A 266 5.83 -25.35 -7.01
CA VAL A 266 4.75 -25.83 -6.14
C VAL A 266 5.14 -27.16 -5.52
N THR A 267 5.03 -27.29 -4.21
CA THR A 267 5.32 -28.53 -3.47
C THR A 267 4.08 -29.08 -2.75
N ILE A 268 4.13 -30.36 -2.37
CA ILE A 268 3.07 -30.97 -1.55
C ILE A 268 2.99 -30.23 -0.21
N GLY A 269 1.77 -29.89 0.19
CA GLY A 269 1.48 -29.07 1.37
C GLY A 269 1.37 -27.57 1.08
N ASP A 270 1.75 -27.09 -0.11
CA ASP A 270 1.57 -25.69 -0.47
C ASP A 270 0.08 -25.33 -0.51
N ARG A 271 -0.25 -24.14 0.00
CA ARG A 271 -1.61 -23.62 -0.04
C ARG A 271 -1.96 -23.06 -1.41
N ALA A 272 -3.20 -23.27 -1.82
CA ALA A 272 -3.77 -22.73 -3.05
C ALA A 272 -5.13 -22.09 -2.77
N TYR A 273 -5.32 -20.88 -3.30
CA TYR A 273 -6.58 -20.15 -3.18
C TYR A 273 -7.16 -19.82 -4.56
N PHE A 274 -8.47 -19.87 -4.69
CA PHE A 274 -9.19 -19.58 -5.94
C PHE A 274 -10.32 -18.59 -5.73
N ASP A 275 -10.58 -17.78 -6.77
CA ASP A 275 -11.64 -16.75 -6.81
C ASP A 275 -11.59 -15.82 -5.58
N ASP A 276 -10.43 -15.19 -5.38
CA ASP A 276 -10.17 -14.23 -4.30
C ASP A 276 -10.36 -14.84 -2.89
N GLY A 277 -9.93 -16.09 -2.72
CA GLY A 277 -9.95 -16.80 -1.43
C GLY A 277 -11.25 -17.53 -1.11
N LYS A 278 -12.23 -17.59 -2.02
CA LYS A 278 -13.50 -18.32 -1.79
C LYS A 278 -13.36 -19.83 -1.74
N VAL A 279 -12.31 -20.36 -2.35
CA VAL A 279 -11.95 -21.77 -2.27
C VAL A 279 -10.51 -21.83 -1.79
N PHE A 280 -10.28 -22.65 -0.78
CA PHE A 280 -8.97 -22.90 -0.18
C PHE A 280 -8.69 -24.39 -0.22
N GLY A 281 -7.47 -24.75 -0.60
CA GLY A 281 -6.99 -26.11 -0.54
C GLY A 281 -5.47 -26.19 -0.38
N GLU A 282 -5.00 -27.41 -0.23
CA GLU A 282 -3.58 -27.72 -0.15
C GLU A 282 -3.20 -28.74 -1.22
N VAL A 283 -2.01 -28.59 -1.76
CA VAL A 283 -1.46 -29.49 -2.76
C VAL A 283 -1.24 -30.86 -2.11
N CYS A 284 -1.90 -31.88 -2.63
CA CYS A 284 -1.76 -33.27 -2.14
C CYS A 284 -0.97 -34.16 -3.11
N THR A 285 -0.96 -33.83 -4.41
CA THR A 285 -0.25 -34.61 -5.43
C THR A 285 0.49 -33.66 -6.37
N ARG A 286 1.72 -34.02 -6.76
CA ARG A 286 2.47 -33.34 -7.82
C ARG A 286 3.01 -34.38 -8.80
N GLU A 287 2.48 -34.35 -10.00
CA GLU A 287 2.96 -35.13 -11.15
C GLU A 287 3.58 -34.20 -12.20
N GLU A 288 4.16 -34.79 -13.25
CA GLU A 288 4.77 -34.04 -14.35
C GLU A 288 3.76 -33.15 -15.09
N ASN A 289 2.55 -33.67 -15.34
CA ASN A 289 1.53 -33.02 -16.16
C ASN A 289 0.43 -32.32 -15.36
N TYR A 290 0.34 -32.57 -14.05
CA TYR A 290 -0.70 -31.97 -13.23
C TYR A 290 -0.32 -31.90 -11.75
N ILE A 291 -1.06 -31.05 -11.03
CA ILE A 291 -1.03 -30.94 -9.58
C ILE A 291 -2.45 -31.16 -9.07
N GLU A 292 -2.60 -31.89 -7.97
CA GLU A 292 -3.90 -32.05 -7.32
C GLU A 292 -3.94 -31.33 -6.00
N ILE A 293 -5.07 -30.69 -5.75
CA ILE A 293 -5.34 -29.87 -4.59
C ILE A 293 -6.53 -30.46 -3.88
N LYS A 294 -6.33 -30.82 -2.62
CA LYS A 294 -7.42 -31.20 -1.72
C LYS A 294 -8.12 -29.93 -1.27
N ILE A 295 -9.42 -29.80 -1.56
CA ILE A 295 -10.20 -28.66 -1.12
C ILE A 295 -10.49 -28.79 0.37
N ILE A 296 -9.97 -27.86 1.16
CA ILE A 296 -10.07 -27.87 2.63
C ILE A 296 -11.27 -27.04 3.08
N ASP A 297 -11.52 -25.90 2.42
CA ASP A 297 -12.60 -25.00 2.79
C ASP A 297 -13.17 -24.23 1.60
N THR A 298 -14.45 -23.85 1.72
CA THR A 298 -15.20 -23.10 0.71
C THR A 298 -16.12 -22.08 1.36
N GLN A 299 -16.28 -20.90 0.75
CA GLN A 299 -17.13 -19.82 1.29
C GLN A 299 -18.59 -20.24 1.47
N THR A 300 -19.07 -21.13 0.61
CA THR A 300 -20.39 -21.77 0.67
C THR A 300 -20.22 -23.27 0.46
N GLU A 301 -21.25 -24.06 0.78
CA GLU A 301 -21.22 -25.52 0.60
C GLU A 301 -20.79 -25.95 -0.81
N ILE A 302 -21.30 -25.24 -1.83
CA ILE A 302 -20.91 -25.40 -3.23
C ILE A 302 -20.42 -24.06 -3.76
N VAL A 303 -19.21 -24.01 -4.32
CA VAL A 303 -18.69 -22.84 -5.03
C VAL A 303 -18.60 -23.14 -6.52
N LYS A 304 -18.99 -22.16 -7.35
CA LYS A 304 -18.91 -22.23 -8.81
C LYS A 304 -17.66 -21.50 -9.29
N LEU A 305 -16.61 -22.25 -9.61
CA LEU A 305 -15.44 -21.73 -10.30
C LEU A 305 -15.82 -21.25 -11.69
N LYS A 306 -15.19 -20.16 -12.11
CA LYS A 306 -15.38 -19.51 -13.42
C LYS A 306 -14.04 -19.28 -14.08
N GLU A 307 -14.03 -19.27 -15.40
CA GLU A 307 -12.86 -18.85 -16.18
C GLU A 307 -12.39 -17.45 -15.75
N GLY A 308 -11.08 -17.20 -15.84
CA GLY A 308 -10.50 -15.89 -15.58
C GLY A 308 -10.45 -15.49 -14.10
N LYS A 309 -10.97 -16.32 -13.17
CA LYS A 309 -10.88 -16.06 -11.73
C LYS A 309 -9.47 -16.27 -11.21
N GLY A 310 -9.07 -15.46 -10.22
CA GLY A 310 -7.71 -15.46 -9.69
C GLY A 310 -7.32 -16.77 -9.01
N VAL A 311 -6.05 -17.12 -9.12
CA VAL A 311 -5.41 -18.22 -8.40
C VAL A 311 -4.20 -17.66 -7.64
N ASN A 312 -4.07 -18.01 -6.37
CA ASN A 312 -2.95 -17.59 -5.52
C ASN A 312 -2.23 -18.82 -4.96
N LEU A 313 -0.90 -18.77 -4.98
CA LEU A 313 0.00 -19.84 -4.54
C LEU A 313 1.06 -19.23 -3.60
N PRO A 314 0.66 -18.79 -2.38
CA PRO A 314 1.49 -17.95 -1.52
C PRO A 314 2.78 -18.62 -1.03
N ASP A 315 2.83 -19.95 -1.03
CA ASP A 315 3.97 -20.72 -0.51
C ASP A 315 4.93 -21.18 -1.62
N SER A 316 4.52 -21.09 -2.88
CA SER A 316 5.19 -21.75 -4.02
C SER A 316 6.26 -20.91 -4.72
N LEU A 317 6.79 -19.86 -4.07
CA LEU A 317 7.86 -18.99 -4.60
C LEU A 317 7.63 -18.54 -6.06
N VAL A 318 6.38 -18.23 -6.43
CA VAL A 318 5.95 -17.92 -7.81
C VAL A 318 6.81 -16.83 -8.46
N TYR A 319 7.23 -15.85 -7.67
CA TYR A 319 8.04 -14.71 -8.11
C TYR A 319 9.40 -15.07 -8.74
N LEU A 320 9.92 -16.28 -8.50
CA LEU A 320 11.16 -16.74 -9.14
C LEU A 320 10.97 -17.09 -10.61
N ASN A 321 9.74 -17.45 -11.00
CA ASN A 321 9.42 -17.96 -12.33
C ASN A 321 8.54 -17.01 -13.14
N VAL A 322 7.84 -16.09 -12.46
CA VAL A 322 6.86 -15.21 -13.08
C VAL A 322 7.22 -13.75 -12.75
N PRO A 323 7.72 -12.96 -13.73
CA PRO A 323 8.12 -11.58 -13.49
C PRO A 323 6.91 -10.66 -13.32
N SER A 324 7.05 -9.61 -12.51
CA SER A 324 6.01 -8.59 -12.30
C SER A 324 5.69 -7.80 -13.58
N LEU A 325 6.70 -7.53 -14.40
CA LEU A 325 6.54 -6.91 -15.71
C LEU A 325 6.45 -8.01 -16.78
N THR A 326 5.25 -8.23 -17.31
CA THR A 326 4.99 -9.28 -18.31
C THR A 326 5.32 -8.82 -19.72
N GLU A 327 5.37 -9.76 -20.68
CA GLU A 327 5.53 -9.43 -22.10
C GLU A 327 4.35 -8.59 -22.63
N ASP A 328 3.14 -8.86 -22.14
CA ASP A 328 1.94 -8.08 -22.46
C ASP A 328 2.06 -6.64 -21.95
N ASP A 329 2.52 -6.46 -20.71
CA ASP A 329 2.78 -5.14 -20.13
C ASP A 329 3.81 -4.37 -20.98
N VAL A 330 4.94 -5.01 -21.34
CA VAL A 330 5.99 -4.37 -22.16
C VAL A 330 5.44 -3.92 -23.52
N ARG A 331 4.56 -4.71 -24.16
CA ARG A 331 3.95 -4.35 -25.45
C ARG A 331 3.08 -3.10 -25.39
N ILE A 332 2.40 -2.87 -24.26
CA ILE A 332 1.52 -1.70 -24.09
C ILE A 332 2.22 -0.47 -23.52
N LEU A 333 3.42 -0.62 -22.93
CA LEU A 333 4.18 0.50 -22.33
C LEU A 333 4.32 1.74 -23.23
N PRO A 334 4.59 1.65 -24.55
CA PRO A 334 4.69 2.84 -25.40
C PRO A 334 3.41 3.69 -25.39
N ILE A 335 2.24 3.03 -25.47
CA ILE A 335 0.93 3.70 -25.44
C ILE A 335 0.70 4.32 -24.06
N LEU A 336 1.04 3.59 -22.99
CA LEU A 336 0.91 4.07 -21.62
C LEU A 336 1.80 5.30 -21.36
N CYS A 337 2.97 5.40 -21.98
CA CYS A 337 3.85 6.56 -21.80
C CYS A 337 3.23 7.86 -22.33
N GLU A 338 2.37 7.78 -23.35
CA GLU A 338 1.63 8.92 -23.89
C GLU A 338 0.51 9.36 -22.94
N LEU A 339 -0.23 8.39 -22.37
CA LEU A 339 -1.44 8.64 -21.58
C LEU A 339 -1.17 8.89 -20.09
N ALA A 340 -0.20 8.19 -19.50
CA ALA A 340 -0.04 8.10 -18.06
C ALA A 340 0.71 9.30 -17.46
N ASP A 341 0.22 9.79 -16.33
CA ASP A 341 1.04 10.55 -15.37
C ASP A 341 1.76 9.61 -14.40
N ILE A 342 1.12 8.47 -14.08
CA ILE A 342 1.58 7.47 -13.12
C ILE A 342 1.39 6.08 -13.73
N ILE A 343 2.39 5.21 -13.61
CA ILE A 343 2.29 3.79 -13.92
C ILE A 343 2.32 2.98 -12.63
N GLY A 344 1.30 2.16 -12.43
CA GLY A 344 1.24 1.15 -11.38
C GLY A 344 1.87 -0.15 -11.83
N LEU A 345 2.86 -0.65 -11.11
CA LEU A 345 3.42 -1.98 -11.34
C LEU A 345 2.77 -2.97 -10.37
N SER A 346 1.97 -3.90 -10.92
CA SER A 346 1.32 -4.97 -10.15
C SER A 346 2.30 -6.07 -9.76
N PHE A 347 2.03 -6.73 -8.63
CA PHE A 347 2.74 -7.87 -8.06
C PHE A 347 4.25 -7.65 -7.96
N VAL A 348 4.71 -6.49 -7.47
CA VAL A 348 6.14 -6.22 -7.31
C VAL A 348 6.74 -7.17 -6.30
N HIS A 349 7.67 -8.02 -6.70
CA HIS A 349 8.24 -9.03 -5.79
C HIS A 349 9.65 -8.67 -5.32
N HIS A 350 10.43 -7.98 -6.14
CA HIS A 350 11.84 -7.69 -5.89
C HIS A 350 12.22 -6.32 -6.48
N PRO A 351 13.25 -5.62 -5.94
CA PRO A 351 13.76 -4.37 -6.52
C PRO A 351 14.05 -4.42 -8.02
N ARG A 352 14.45 -5.59 -8.51
CA ARG A 352 14.76 -5.82 -9.93
C ARG A 352 13.56 -5.57 -10.85
N ASP A 353 12.34 -5.75 -10.36
CA ASP A 353 11.13 -5.48 -11.13
C ASP A 353 10.99 -3.98 -11.42
N LEU A 354 11.33 -3.12 -10.44
CA LEU A 354 11.40 -1.67 -10.63
C LEU A 354 12.54 -1.27 -11.56
N ILE A 355 13.71 -1.89 -11.43
CA ILE A 355 14.85 -1.63 -12.33
C ILE A 355 14.45 -1.88 -13.78
N LYS A 356 13.83 -3.03 -14.07
CA LYS A 356 13.35 -3.37 -15.42
C LYS A 356 12.37 -2.33 -15.96
N LEU A 357 11.36 -1.96 -15.17
CA LEU A 357 10.40 -0.92 -15.58
C LEU A 357 11.10 0.40 -15.87
N ARG A 358 12.01 0.85 -15.00
CA ARG A 358 12.78 2.09 -15.20
C ARG A 358 13.57 2.05 -16.51
N ASP A 359 14.23 0.94 -16.79
CA ASP A 359 15.07 0.81 -17.99
C ASP A 359 14.23 0.86 -19.26
N HIS A 360 13.04 0.24 -19.27
CA HIS A 360 12.07 0.41 -20.36
C HIS A 360 11.60 1.86 -20.49
N LEU A 361 11.22 2.52 -19.39
CA LEU A 361 10.72 3.89 -19.43
C LEU A 361 11.77 4.88 -19.96
N LYS A 362 13.04 4.73 -19.56
CA LYS A 362 14.16 5.55 -20.06
C LYS A 362 14.36 5.46 -21.57
N VAL A 363 14.05 4.31 -22.17
CA VAL A 363 14.16 4.12 -23.63
C VAL A 363 12.94 4.70 -24.35
N LEU A 364 11.76 4.59 -23.73
CA LEU A 364 10.49 4.95 -24.38
C LEU A 364 10.14 6.44 -24.28
N THR A 365 10.56 7.14 -23.22
CA THR A 365 10.16 8.54 -23.02
C THR A 365 11.10 9.31 -22.09
N ASP A 366 11.28 10.61 -22.37
CA ASP A 366 11.89 11.57 -21.44
C ASP A 366 10.89 12.12 -20.42
N LYS A 367 9.60 11.82 -20.57
CA LYS A 367 8.54 12.23 -19.63
C LYS A 367 8.83 11.62 -18.26
N LYS A 368 8.82 12.46 -17.23
CA LYS A 368 8.94 12.01 -15.84
C LYS A 368 7.64 11.39 -15.35
N ILE A 369 7.41 10.13 -15.72
CA ILE A 369 6.26 9.34 -15.27
C ILE A 369 6.49 8.89 -13.82
N GLY A 370 5.48 9.08 -12.97
CA GLY A 370 5.50 8.55 -11.61
C GLY A 370 5.34 7.03 -11.60
N VAL A 371 5.97 6.34 -10.66
CA VAL A 371 5.86 4.88 -10.54
C VAL A 371 5.29 4.50 -9.19
N VAL A 372 4.32 3.59 -9.17
CA VAL A 372 3.77 3.04 -7.93
C VAL A 372 4.02 1.54 -7.86
N ALA A 373 4.71 1.09 -6.83
CA ALA A 373 4.88 -0.33 -6.54
C ALA A 373 3.66 -0.86 -5.75
N LYS A 374 2.97 -1.85 -6.29
CA LYS A 374 1.84 -2.50 -5.61
C LYS A 374 2.34 -3.66 -4.76
N ILE A 375 2.07 -3.57 -3.46
CA ILE A 375 2.46 -4.57 -2.46
C ILE A 375 1.28 -5.53 -2.30
N GLU A 376 1.37 -6.66 -3.00
CA GLU A 376 0.27 -7.61 -3.19
C GLU A 376 0.62 -9.03 -2.70
N THR A 377 1.89 -9.33 -2.44
CA THR A 377 2.34 -10.69 -2.12
C THR A 377 3.23 -10.76 -0.89
N LYS A 378 3.37 -11.97 -0.33
CA LYS A 378 4.32 -12.24 0.76
C LYS A 378 5.76 -11.87 0.38
N ALA A 379 6.16 -12.11 -0.87
CA ALA A 379 7.46 -11.71 -1.40
C ALA A 379 7.63 -10.18 -1.42
N SER A 380 6.58 -9.44 -1.81
CA SER A 380 6.56 -7.97 -1.77
C SER A 380 6.83 -7.45 -0.35
N VAL A 381 6.17 -8.04 0.65
CA VAL A 381 6.34 -7.67 2.06
C VAL A 381 7.75 -7.99 2.55
N PHE A 382 8.26 -9.19 2.21
CA PHE A 382 9.61 -9.62 2.59
C PHE A 382 10.71 -8.72 2.00
N HIS A 383 10.55 -8.27 0.77
CA HIS A 383 11.51 -7.39 0.09
C HIS A 383 11.18 -5.89 0.19
N LEU A 384 10.16 -5.50 0.96
CA LEU A 384 9.58 -4.16 0.95
C LEU A 384 10.60 -3.04 1.10
N THR A 385 11.50 -3.15 2.07
CA THR A 385 12.52 -2.11 2.34
C THR A 385 13.47 -1.94 1.16
N LYS A 386 13.87 -3.03 0.50
CA LYS A 386 14.70 -2.99 -0.70
C LYS A 386 13.94 -2.40 -1.89
N ILE A 387 12.66 -2.75 -2.06
CA ILE A 387 11.79 -2.20 -3.11
C ILE A 387 11.68 -0.68 -2.93
N MET A 388 11.47 -0.22 -1.71
CA MET A 388 11.38 1.20 -1.39
C MET A 388 12.70 1.94 -1.62
N MET A 389 13.84 1.33 -1.24
CA MET A 389 15.17 1.88 -1.52
C MET A 389 15.42 2.05 -3.01
N GLU A 390 15.06 1.07 -3.83
CA GLU A 390 15.16 1.19 -5.29
C GLU A 390 14.17 2.24 -5.84
N GLY A 391 12.97 2.31 -5.27
CA GLY A 391 11.96 3.31 -5.60
C GLY A 391 12.44 4.75 -5.41
N LEU A 392 13.34 5.02 -4.45
CA LEU A 392 13.94 6.34 -4.25
C LEU A 392 14.80 6.82 -5.44
N ASN A 393 15.14 5.94 -6.39
CA ASN A 393 15.87 6.29 -7.61
C ASN A 393 14.95 6.82 -8.74
N PHE A 394 13.63 6.84 -8.54
CA PHE A 394 12.69 7.45 -9.48
C PHE A 394 12.46 8.92 -9.12
N ALA A 395 12.15 9.73 -10.14
CA ALA A 395 11.81 11.14 -9.93
C ALA A 395 10.55 11.32 -9.06
N SER A 396 9.58 10.42 -9.22
CA SER A 396 8.34 10.35 -8.44
C SER A 396 7.99 8.88 -8.22
N PHE A 397 7.86 8.47 -6.95
CA PHE A 397 7.62 7.09 -6.55
C PHE A 397 6.62 7.01 -5.41
N GLY A 398 5.77 5.99 -5.42
CA GLY A 398 4.84 5.67 -4.35
C GLY A 398 4.68 4.18 -4.11
N VAL A 399 4.01 3.84 -3.02
CA VAL A 399 3.67 2.46 -2.66
C VAL A 399 2.16 2.33 -2.53
N MET A 400 1.58 1.26 -3.07
CA MET A 400 0.16 0.93 -2.87
C MET A 400 0.03 -0.29 -1.97
N ILE A 401 -0.73 -0.15 -0.88
CA ILE A 401 -1.16 -1.27 -0.05
C ILE A 401 -2.38 -1.90 -0.73
N ALA A 402 -2.15 -2.86 -1.63
CA ALA A 402 -3.18 -3.49 -2.42
C ALA A 402 -3.78 -4.68 -1.64
N ARG A 403 -4.68 -4.34 -0.71
CA ARG A 403 -5.16 -5.25 0.35
C ARG A 403 -5.94 -6.46 -0.16
N GLY A 404 -6.53 -6.41 -1.36
CA GLY A 404 -7.29 -7.52 -1.93
C GLY A 404 -6.44 -8.77 -2.11
N ASP A 405 -5.48 -8.72 -3.04
CA ASP A 405 -4.55 -9.83 -3.30
C ASP A 405 -3.64 -10.07 -2.07
N LEU A 406 -3.22 -9.01 -1.38
CA LEU A 406 -2.38 -9.15 -0.18
C LEU A 406 -3.06 -9.98 0.92
N ALA A 407 -4.35 -9.77 1.19
CA ALA A 407 -5.08 -10.55 2.21
C ALA A 407 -5.08 -12.05 1.91
N VAL A 408 -5.18 -12.43 0.64
CA VAL A 408 -5.16 -13.83 0.21
C VAL A 408 -3.75 -14.43 0.38
N GLU A 409 -2.72 -13.64 0.10
CA GLU A 409 -1.31 -14.10 0.14
C GLU A 409 -0.74 -14.27 1.55
N ILE A 410 -1.03 -13.33 2.47
CA ILE A 410 -0.49 -13.37 3.84
C ILE A 410 -1.52 -13.82 4.88
N GLY A 411 -2.80 -13.91 4.50
CA GLY A 411 -3.91 -14.20 5.40
C GLY A 411 -4.51 -12.95 6.06
N TYR A 412 -5.80 -13.03 6.38
CA TYR A 412 -6.56 -11.90 6.95
C TYR A 412 -6.06 -11.44 8.31
N THR A 413 -5.56 -12.35 9.15
CA THR A 413 -5.02 -12.02 10.48
C THR A 413 -3.76 -11.14 10.36
N GLU A 414 -2.83 -11.54 9.50
CA GLU A 414 -1.57 -10.84 9.28
C GLU A 414 -1.74 -9.49 8.58
N LEU A 415 -2.78 -9.36 7.73
CA LEU A 415 -3.04 -8.13 6.98
C LEU A 415 -3.07 -6.88 7.88
N THR A 416 -3.68 -6.99 9.06
CA THR A 416 -3.84 -5.86 9.98
C THR A 416 -2.50 -5.30 10.48
N HIS A 417 -1.54 -6.17 10.77
CA HIS A 417 -0.19 -5.77 11.20
C HIS A 417 0.70 -5.37 10.02
N VAL A 418 0.56 -6.05 8.88
CA VAL A 418 1.35 -5.75 7.67
C VAL A 418 0.98 -4.39 7.08
N GLN A 419 -0.30 -4.03 6.99
CA GLN A 419 -0.70 -2.71 6.48
C GLN A 419 -0.14 -1.57 7.36
N GLU A 420 -0.15 -1.74 8.68
CA GLU A 420 0.42 -0.77 9.63
C GLU A 420 1.94 -0.66 9.46
N SER A 421 2.61 -1.78 9.26
CA SER A 421 4.06 -1.83 9.01
C SER A 421 4.44 -1.11 7.70
N ILE A 422 3.66 -1.31 6.63
CA ILE A 422 3.87 -0.62 5.35
C ILE A 422 3.68 0.88 5.53
N LEU A 423 2.63 1.33 6.23
CA LEU A 423 2.41 2.76 6.52
C LEU A 423 3.60 3.39 7.25
N ARG A 424 4.10 2.74 8.31
CA ARG A 424 5.25 3.25 9.09
C ARG A 424 6.53 3.31 8.28
N LEU A 425 6.80 2.30 7.45
CA LEU A 425 7.94 2.31 6.53
C LEU A 425 7.81 3.44 5.49
N CYS A 426 6.61 3.67 4.96
CA CYS A 426 6.34 4.78 4.04
C CYS A 426 6.58 6.14 4.74
N GLN A 427 6.18 6.29 6.00
CA GLN A 427 6.49 7.48 6.80
C GLN A 427 8.01 7.65 7.00
N ALA A 428 8.73 6.60 7.40
CA ALA A 428 10.18 6.65 7.62
C ALA A 428 10.97 6.94 6.33
N SER A 429 10.47 6.46 5.19
CA SER A 429 11.08 6.72 3.88
C SER A 429 10.55 7.97 3.18
N HIS A 430 9.54 8.63 3.75
CA HIS A 430 8.84 9.76 3.12
C HIS A 430 8.29 9.42 1.73
N ILE A 431 7.94 8.15 1.49
CA ILE A 431 7.37 7.69 0.23
C ILE A 431 5.84 7.79 0.36
N PRO A 432 5.15 8.48 -0.58
CA PRO A 432 3.70 8.54 -0.58
C PRO A 432 3.07 7.15 -0.66
N VAL A 433 2.03 6.93 0.14
CA VAL A 433 1.35 5.64 0.23
C VAL A 433 -0.12 5.73 -0.18
N ILE A 434 -0.59 4.72 -0.91
CA ILE A 434 -1.98 4.57 -1.34
C ILE A 434 -2.65 3.48 -0.51
N TRP A 435 -3.75 3.83 0.15
CA TRP A 435 -4.66 2.92 0.84
C TRP A 435 -5.68 2.37 -0.15
N ALA A 436 -5.56 1.11 -0.54
CA ALA A 436 -6.30 0.56 -1.66
C ALA A 436 -7.12 -0.70 -1.31
N THR A 437 -8.15 -0.91 -2.15
CA THR A 437 -9.09 -2.05 -2.14
C THR A 437 -10.03 -2.07 -0.94
N GLY A 438 -11.34 -2.23 -1.17
CA GLY A 438 -12.33 -2.44 -0.10
C GLY A 438 -12.81 -1.18 0.63
N VAL A 439 -12.23 -0.01 0.34
CA VAL A 439 -12.64 1.27 0.94
C VAL A 439 -13.98 1.69 0.35
N LEU A 440 -15.02 1.83 1.19
CA LEU A 440 -16.37 2.25 0.79
C LEU A 440 -16.93 1.47 -0.42
N ASP A 441 -16.56 0.18 -0.57
CA ASP A 441 -16.88 -0.64 -1.75
C ASP A 441 -18.38 -0.91 -1.88
N ARG A 442 -19.07 -1.16 -0.76
CA ARG A 442 -20.53 -1.27 -0.69
C ARG A 442 -21.19 0.07 -0.95
N LEU A 443 -20.68 1.18 -0.41
CA LEU A 443 -21.21 2.51 -0.74
C LEU A 443 -21.15 2.76 -2.24
N ALA A 444 -19.99 2.59 -2.87
CA ALA A 444 -19.85 2.76 -4.31
C ALA A 444 -20.82 1.88 -5.12
N LYS A 445 -21.09 0.65 -4.65
CA LYS A 445 -21.96 -0.33 -5.34
C LYS A 445 -23.46 -0.21 -5.03
N LYS A 446 -23.82 0.23 -3.83
CA LYS A 446 -25.18 0.12 -3.26
C LYS A 446 -25.72 1.42 -2.66
N GLY A 447 -24.93 2.49 -2.62
CA GLY A 447 -25.33 3.81 -2.12
C GLY A 447 -25.35 3.93 -0.59
N ILE A 448 -25.00 2.88 0.15
CA ILE A 448 -25.05 2.86 1.62
C ILE A 448 -23.78 2.20 2.17
N PRO A 449 -22.97 2.91 2.98
CA PRO A 449 -21.77 2.34 3.59
C PRO A 449 -22.13 1.45 4.78
N THR A 450 -21.25 0.50 5.11
CA THR A 450 -21.28 -0.17 6.42
C THR A 450 -20.51 0.64 7.47
N ARG A 451 -20.73 0.33 8.76
CA ARG A 451 -19.92 0.90 9.85
C ARG A 451 -18.44 0.56 9.71
N THR A 452 -18.13 -0.66 9.26
CA THR A 452 -16.74 -1.11 9.07
C THR A 452 -16.05 -0.34 7.94
N GLU A 453 -16.75 -0.01 6.87
CA GLU A 453 -16.19 0.80 5.77
C GLU A 453 -15.93 2.26 6.17
N LEU A 454 -16.75 2.83 7.06
CA LEU A 454 -16.49 4.17 7.61
C LEU A 454 -15.24 4.19 8.47
N THR A 455 -15.06 3.18 9.34
CA THR A 455 -13.83 3.03 10.13
C THR A 455 -12.62 2.82 9.21
N ASP A 456 -12.76 2.01 8.16
CA ASP A 456 -11.68 1.78 7.19
C ASP A 456 -11.29 3.05 6.42
N ALA A 457 -12.29 3.80 5.95
CA ALA A 457 -12.07 5.09 5.30
C ALA A 457 -11.38 6.11 6.22
N TYR A 458 -11.78 6.15 7.49
CA TYR A 458 -11.15 7.00 8.50
C TYR A 458 -9.68 6.60 8.76
N MET A 459 -9.39 5.31 8.86
CA MET A 459 -8.01 4.81 8.96
C MET A 459 -7.19 5.14 7.71
N GLY A 460 -7.82 5.07 6.53
CA GLY A 460 -7.22 5.45 5.25
C GLY A 460 -6.78 6.91 5.19
N LEU A 461 -7.29 7.81 6.04
CA LEU A 461 -6.85 9.21 6.09
C LEU A 461 -5.38 9.38 6.48
N ARG A 462 -4.75 8.34 7.04
CA ARG A 462 -3.31 8.33 7.36
C ARG A 462 -2.43 8.16 6.12
N ALA A 463 -3.00 7.71 5.00
CA ALA A 463 -2.32 7.56 3.72
C ALA A 463 -2.29 8.89 2.96
N ASP A 464 -1.48 8.98 1.92
CA ASP A 464 -1.40 10.16 1.05
C ASP A 464 -2.51 10.13 -0.02
N CYS A 465 -3.00 8.93 -0.33
CA CYS A 465 -4.08 8.71 -1.28
C CYS A 465 -4.96 7.54 -0.84
N ILE A 466 -6.27 7.66 -1.06
CA ILE A 466 -7.25 6.59 -0.89
C ILE A 466 -7.77 6.19 -2.26
N MET A 467 -7.70 4.91 -2.58
CA MET A 467 -8.24 4.36 -3.83
C MET A 467 -9.63 3.78 -3.61
N LEU A 468 -10.58 4.32 -4.37
CA LEU A 468 -11.92 3.76 -4.53
C LEU A 468 -11.98 2.93 -5.81
N ASN A 469 -12.78 1.86 -5.75
CA ASN A 469 -13.10 1.04 -6.91
C ASN A 469 -14.12 1.77 -7.82
N LYS A 470 -15.02 1.02 -8.44
CA LYS A 470 -16.06 1.50 -9.35
C LYS A 470 -17.44 1.13 -8.85
N GLY A 471 -18.44 1.91 -9.22
CA GLY A 471 -19.85 1.63 -8.94
C GLY A 471 -20.75 2.82 -9.25
N PRO A 472 -22.07 2.63 -9.28
CA PRO A 472 -23.02 3.69 -9.64
C PRO A 472 -23.04 4.87 -8.66
N PHE A 473 -22.63 4.66 -7.40
CA PHE A 473 -22.61 5.70 -6.36
C PHE A 473 -21.17 6.14 -6.01
N ILE A 474 -20.29 6.11 -7.01
CA ILE A 474 -18.86 6.37 -6.80
C ILE A 474 -18.62 7.85 -6.43
N SER A 475 -19.37 8.78 -6.99
CA SER A 475 -19.27 10.21 -6.67
C SER A 475 -19.65 10.49 -5.21
N GLU A 476 -20.65 9.78 -4.68
CA GLU A 476 -21.04 9.82 -3.26
C GLU A 476 -19.94 9.26 -2.37
N ALA A 477 -19.28 8.18 -2.78
CA ALA A 477 -18.13 7.64 -2.05
C ALA A 477 -16.96 8.64 -2.00
N VAL A 478 -16.67 9.34 -3.11
CA VAL A 478 -15.67 10.42 -3.14
C VAL A 478 -16.06 11.52 -2.15
N LYS A 479 -17.30 12.03 -2.20
CA LYS A 479 -17.81 13.04 -1.27
C LYS A 479 -17.71 12.59 0.18
N MET A 480 -17.99 11.31 0.45
CA MET A 480 -17.91 10.76 1.80
C MET A 480 -16.48 10.82 2.35
N ILE A 481 -15.45 10.50 1.55
CA ILE A 481 -14.05 10.65 1.97
C ILE A 481 -13.74 12.11 2.31
N GLN A 482 -14.16 13.07 1.47
CA GLN A 482 -13.93 14.49 1.73
C GLN A 482 -14.62 14.94 3.03
N ASN A 483 -15.85 14.49 3.28
CA ASN A 483 -16.59 14.81 4.50
C ASN A 483 -15.92 14.23 5.75
N ILE A 484 -15.46 12.97 5.71
CA ILE A 484 -14.71 12.36 6.81
C ILE A 484 -13.42 13.14 7.06
N ALA A 485 -12.66 13.48 6.02
CA ALA A 485 -11.43 14.27 6.16
C ALA A 485 -11.68 15.66 6.75
N ALA A 486 -12.70 16.38 6.28
CA ALA A 486 -13.09 17.68 6.81
C ALA A 486 -13.50 17.60 8.30
N SER A 487 -14.16 16.51 8.70
CA SER A 487 -14.63 16.32 10.08
C SER A 487 -13.50 16.23 11.10
N VAL A 488 -12.35 15.66 10.72
CA VAL A 488 -11.15 15.53 11.58
C VAL A 488 -10.68 16.91 12.05
N ASN A 489 -10.70 17.91 11.17
CA ASN A 489 -10.26 19.27 11.49
C ASN A 489 -11.31 20.08 12.27
N THR A 490 -12.57 19.66 12.26
CA THR A 490 -13.68 20.31 13.00
C THR A 490 -13.89 19.72 14.40
N ASP A 491 -12.83 19.13 14.94
CA ASP A 491 -12.77 18.28 16.12
C ASP A 491 -13.84 18.60 17.18
N LEU A 492 -14.75 17.65 17.40
CA LEU A 492 -15.67 17.67 18.53
C LEU A 492 -14.89 17.83 19.85
N TYR A 493 -13.67 17.30 19.94
CA TYR A 493 -12.77 17.50 21.07
C TYR A 493 -12.40 18.97 21.28
N ASN A 494 -12.13 19.73 20.22
CA ASN A 494 -11.89 21.18 20.34
C ASN A 494 -13.14 21.94 20.80
N ARG A 495 -14.34 21.43 20.50
CA ARG A 495 -15.60 21.97 21.06
C ARG A 495 -15.80 21.57 22.52
N PHE A 496 -15.46 20.33 22.92
CA PHE A 496 -15.48 19.87 24.31
C PHE A 496 -14.47 20.64 25.18
N ALA A 497 -13.24 20.82 24.71
CA ALA A 497 -12.16 21.53 25.42
C ALA A 497 -12.44 23.03 25.59
N LYS A 498 -13.21 23.64 24.68
CA LYS A 498 -13.62 25.05 24.75
C LYS A 498 -14.90 25.28 25.56
N ASN A 499 -15.67 24.24 25.89
CA ASN A 499 -16.87 24.36 26.69
C ASN A 499 -16.52 24.21 28.19
N LYS A 500 -16.66 25.30 28.95
CA LYS A 500 -16.34 25.35 30.39
C LYS A 500 -17.13 24.37 31.30
N LEU A 501 -18.11 23.63 30.77
CA LEU A 501 -19.08 22.85 31.54
C LEU A 501 -19.36 21.43 31.01
N ALA A 502 -18.59 20.90 30.04
CA ALA A 502 -18.94 19.63 29.40
C ALA A 502 -18.52 18.38 30.21
N ILE A 503 -19.22 18.11 31.33
CA ILE A 503 -19.53 16.73 31.73
C ILE A 503 -20.90 16.44 31.08
N ILE A 504 -20.89 15.54 30.12
CA ILE A 504 -21.83 15.41 28.99
C ILE A 504 -23.31 15.24 29.37
N GLN A 505 -24.20 15.89 28.62
CA GLN A 505 -25.36 15.23 28.00
C GLN A 505 -25.75 15.96 26.71
N TYR A 506 -25.56 15.33 25.56
CA TYR A 506 -26.18 15.77 24.31
C TYR A 506 -27.46 14.96 24.10
N GLY A 507 -28.59 15.67 24.03
CA GLY A 507 -29.78 15.20 23.30
C GLY A 507 -29.56 15.43 21.81
N TYR A 508 -29.84 14.41 21.02
CA TYR A 508 -29.80 14.44 19.56
C TYR A 508 -30.82 15.41 18.97
#